data_AF-A0A1H4D623-F1
#
_entry.id   AF-A0A1H4D623-F1
#
_cell.length_a   1.000
_cell.length_b   1.000
_cell.length_c   1.000
_cell.angle_alpha   90.00
_cell.angle_beta   90.00
_cell.angle_gamma   90.00
#
_symmetry.space_group_name_H-M   'P 1'
#
loop_
_entity.id
_entity.type
_entity.pdbx_description
1 polymer ?
#
loop_
_entity_poly.entity_id
_entity_poly.type
_entity_poly.pdbx_seq_one_letter_code
_entity_poly.pdbx_strand_id
1 'polypeptide(L)'
;MKKLFLVIITILTLISCTVQKDFYQNGNLKAKGKITNNIKHGKWKLFYENGNREQIGTFIEGKKAGIWKSYHTNGSIYSEQEWHNGNLTRIISYYDEEGNKMDIDPFKNVNETARLYDIDRNLNFIIHGIDNKIPLEYLNFKEKYGIGLIIENCAIDPFSFKRATKNNQMISEYLNKKYGRDWLDELPSKPYGI
;
A
#
# COMPACT_ATOMS: atom_id res chain seq x y z
N MET A 1 -30.54 -19.31 59.75
CA MET A 1 -30.13 -20.06 58.55
C MET A 1 -30.14 -19.11 57.35
N LYS A 2 -28.95 -18.73 56.86
CA LYS A 2 -28.73 -17.74 55.81
C LYS A 2 -29.04 -18.35 54.45
N LYS A 3 -30.01 -17.83 53.70
CA LYS A 3 -30.12 -18.09 52.26
C LYS A 3 -29.32 -17.02 51.52
N LEU A 4 -28.06 -17.36 51.26
CA LEU A 4 -27.12 -16.62 50.43
C LEU A 4 -27.58 -16.76 48.98
N PHE A 5 -28.31 -15.76 48.46
CA PHE A 5 -28.54 -15.64 47.02
C PHE A 5 -27.22 -15.22 46.37
N LEU A 6 -26.51 -16.20 45.81
CA LEU A 6 -25.33 -15.98 44.99
C LEU A 6 -25.82 -15.31 43.69
N VAL A 7 -25.78 -13.98 43.64
CA VAL A 7 -25.94 -13.25 42.38
C VAL A 7 -24.69 -13.55 41.57
N ILE A 8 -24.79 -14.54 40.68
CA ILE A 8 -23.80 -14.76 39.63
C ILE A 8 -23.94 -13.57 38.68
N ILE A 9 -23.27 -12.46 39.01
CA ILE A 9 -22.96 -11.41 38.06
C ILE A 9 -21.97 -12.06 37.10
N THR A 10 -22.47 -12.77 36.09
CA THR A 10 -21.69 -13.08 34.91
C THR A 10 -21.28 -11.74 34.33
N ILE A 11 -20.06 -11.30 34.63
CA ILE A 11 -19.34 -10.29 33.87
C ILE A 11 -19.11 -10.94 32.49
N LEU A 12 -20.16 -10.97 31.67
CA LEU A 12 -20.00 -11.01 30.24
C LEU A 12 -19.48 -9.62 29.93
N THR A 13 -18.15 -9.46 29.85
CA THR A 13 -17.55 -8.21 29.38
C THR A 13 -18.09 -7.99 27.97
N LEU A 14 -19.17 -7.23 27.87
CA LEU A 14 -19.80 -6.87 26.63
C LEU A 14 -18.74 -6.13 25.84
N ILE A 15 -18.19 -6.80 24.84
CA ILE A 15 -17.43 -6.17 23.76
C ILE A 15 -18.46 -5.33 23.01
N SER A 16 -18.82 -4.18 23.60
CA SER A 16 -19.82 -3.27 23.05
C SER A 16 -19.20 -2.66 21.83
N CYS A 17 -19.69 -3.13 20.70
CA CYS A 17 -19.19 -2.69 19.43
C CYS A 17 -20.03 -1.50 18.98
N THR A 18 -19.49 -0.31 19.16
CA THR A 18 -20.24 0.95 18.97
C THR A 18 -19.90 1.54 17.60
N VAL A 19 -20.87 2.24 16.99
CA VAL A 19 -20.62 3.06 15.81
C VAL A 19 -20.12 4.42 16.27
N GLN A 20 -18.86 4.73 15.98
CA GLN A 20 -18.26 6.04 16.19
C GLN A 20 -18.64 6.98 15.03
N LYS A 21 -18.89 8.25 15.35
CA LYS A 21 -19.04 9.35 14.39
C LYS A 21 -18.18 10.52 14.85
N ASP A 22 -17.34 11.02 13.96
CA ASP A 22 -16.53 12.20 14.17
C ASP A 22 -17.04 13.31 13.25
N PHE A 23 -16.98 14.56 13.70
CA PHE A 23 -17.50 15.72 12.97
C PHE A 23 -16.42 16.80 12.81
N TYR A 24 -16.53 17.60 11.75
CA TYR A 24 -15.77 18.83 11.56
C TYR A 24 -16.32 19.96 12.45
N GLN A 25 -15.61 21.08 12.54
CA GLN A 25 -16.05 22.25 13.30
C GLN A 25 -17.36 22.84 12.78
N ASN A 26 -17.61 22.72 11.47
CA ASN A 26 -18.86 23.14 10.84
C ASN A 26 -20.04 22.17 11.09
N GLY A 27 -19.84 21.09 11.86
CA GLY A 27 -20.87 20.09 12.16
C GLY A 27 -21.04 19.00 11.10
N ASN A 28 -20.33 19.05 9.97
CA ASN A 28 -20.40 18.02 8.95
C ASN A 28 -19.71 16.74 9.42
N LEU A 29 -20.25 15.59 9.01
CA LEU A 29 -19.68 14.29 9.36
C LEU A 29 -18.29 14.16 8.73
N LYS A 30 -17.28 13.85 9.53
CA LYS A 30 -15.88 13.65 9.13
C LYS A 30 -15.56 12.17 8.93
N ALA A 31 -15.99 11.33 9.86
CA ALA A 31 -15.77 9.90 9.77
C ALA A 31 -16.89 9.13 10.47
N LYS A 32 -17.18 7.93 9.99
CA LYS A 32 -17.98 6.96 10.73
C LYS A 32 -17.53 5.53 10.51
N GLY A 33 -17.63 4.73 11.55
CA GLY A 33 -17.36 3.31 11.49
C GLY A 33 -17.46 2.64 12.84
N LYS A 34 -17.17 1.35 12.89
CA LYS A 34 -17.31 0.52 14.08
C LYS A 34 -16.02 0.56 14.89
N ILE A 35 -16.15 0.71 16.20
CA ILE A 35 -15.05 0.77 17.15
C ILE A 35 -15.25 -0.25 18.27
N THR A 36 -14.17 -0.78 18.81
CA THR A 36 -14.16 -1.70 19.95
C THR A 36 -12.91 -1.43 20.76
N ASN A 37 -13.05 -1.13 22.05
CA ASN A 37 -11.93 -0.76 22.92
C ASN A 37 -11.02 0.32 22.29
N ASN A 38 -11.62 1.37 21.71
CA ASN A 38 -10.94 2.45 20.97
C ASN A 38 -10.19 2.03 19.69
N ILE A 39 -10.35 0.79 19.22
CA ILE A 39 -9.73 0.27 17.99
C ILE A 39 -10.76 0.24 16.87
N LYS A 40 -10.39 0.74 15.68
CA LYS A 40 -11.26 0.74 14.49
C LYS A 40 -11.40 -0.66 13.91
N HIS A 41 -12.62 -1.06 13.61
CA HIS A 41 -12.93 -2.33 12.96
C HIS A 41 -13.98 -2.18 11.85
N GLY A 42 -13.94 -3.09 10.89
CA GLY A 42 -14.93 -3.19 9.83
C GLY A 42 -14.90 -2.01 8.87
N LYS A 43 -16.03 -1.78 8.19
CA LYS A 43 -16.15 -0.73 7.17
C LYS A 43 -16.13 0.65 7.81
N TRP A 44 -15.28 1.52 7.27
CA TRP A 44 -15.19 2.93 7.62
C TRP A 44 -15.44 3.80 6.41
N LYS A 45 -16.12 4.92 6.66
CA LYS A 45 -16.39 5.97 5.67
C LYS A 45 -15.83 7.28 6.20
N LEU A 46 -14.99 7.93 5.41
CA LEU A 46 -14.44 9.24 5.66
C LEU A 46 -15.05 10.21 4.65
N PHE A 47 -15.17 11.47 5.05
CA PHE A 47 -15.87 12.50 4.30
C PHE A 47 -15.06 13.78 4.34
N TYR A 48 -15.11 14.52 3.24
CA TYR A 48 -14.62 15.88 3.16
C TYR A 48 -15.49 16.82 3.99
N GLU A 49 -14.96 18.01 4.28
CA GLU A 49 -15.68 19.04 5.03
C GLU A 49 -16.93 19.55 4.31
N ASN A 50 -17.01 19.40 2.98
CA ASN A 50 -18.20 19.68 2.18
C ASN A 50 -19.28 18.56 2.26
N GLY A 51 -19.03 17.48 3.02
CA GLY A 51 -19.92 16.34 3.20
C GLY A 51 -19.80 15.24 2.13
N ASN A 52 -19.03 15.47 1.07
CA ASN A 52 -18.78 14.45 0.06
C ASN A 52 -17.88 13.34 0.59
N ARG A 53 -18.01 12.15 0.03
CA ARG A 53 -17.21 11.00 0.44
C ARG A 53 -15.74 11.26 0.08
N GLU A 54 -14.85 11.01 1.03
CA GLU A 54 -13.41 11.13 0.84
C GLU A 54 -12.79 9.74 0.65
N GLN A 55 -13.06 8.83 1.58
CA GLN A 55 -12.54 7.46 1.52
C GLN A 55 -13.54 6.44 2.05
N ILE A 56 -13.43 5.21 1.55
CA ILE A 56 -14.09 4.04 2.11
C ILE A 56 -13.15 2.84 2.07
N GLY A 57 -13.19 2.06 3.15
CA GLY A 57 -12.43 0.82 3.22
C GLY A 57 -12.68 0.09 4.53
N THR A 58 -11.85 -0.91 4.81
CA THR A 58 -11.97 -1.74 6.00
C THR A 58 -10.78 -1.53 6.92
N PHE A 59 -11.06 -1.46 8.23
CA PHE A 59 -10.05 -1.58 9.27
C PHE A 59 -10.12 -2.96 9.93
N ILE A 60 -8.96 -3.56 10.16
CA ILE A 60 -8.77 -4.75 11.00
C ILE A 60 -7.75 -4.35 12.05
N GLU A 61 -8.13 -4.45 13.33
CA GLU A 61 -7.27 -4.08 14.47
C GLU A 61 -6.67 -2.68 14.35
N GLY A 62 -7.48 -1.70 13.93
CA GLY A 62 -7.06 -0.31 13.78
C GLY A 62 -6.24 -0.02 12.52
N LYS A 63 -5.95 -1.03 11.70
CA LYS A 63 -5.12 -0.90 10.49
C LYS A 63 -5.92 -1.09 9.21
N LYS A 64 -5.60 -0.30 8.18
CA LYS A 64 -6.24 -0.43 6.85
C LYS A 64 -6.00 -1.84 6.29
N ALA A 65 -7.06 -2.45 5.77
CA ALA A 65 -7.00 -3.77 5.15
C ALA A 65 -7.94 -3.85 3.93
N GLY A 66 -7.54 -4.66 2.96
CA GLY A 66 -8.26 -4.90 1.72
C GLY A 66 -8.31 -3.66 0.82
N ILE A 67 -9.36 -3.58 0.01
CA ILE A 67 -9.52 -2.47 -0.94
C ILE A 67 -10.00 -1.20 -0.25
N TRP A 68 -9.24 -0.14 -0.45
CA TRP A 68 -9.57 1.23 -0.10
C TRP A 68 -9.84 2.01 -1.37
N LYS A 69 -10.97 2.72 -1.39
CA LYS A 69 -11.30 3.67 -2.46
C LYS A 69 -11.25 5.08 -1.91
N SER A 70 -10.60 5.96 -2.64
CA SER A 70 -10.62 7.41 -2.39
C SER A 70 -11.37 8.11 -3.52
N TYR A 71 -11.94 9.25 -3.22
CA TYR A 71 -12.76 10.03 -4.14
C TYR A 71 -12.25 11.47 -4.19
N HIS A 72 -12.45 12.13 -5.32
CA HIS A 72 -12.28 13.58 -5.45
C HIS A 72 -13.37 14.32 -4.70
N THR A 73 -13.18 15.62 -4.46
CA THR A 73 -14.17 16.47 -3.78
C THR A 73 -15.47 16.60 -4.56
N ASN A 74 -15.45 16.38 -5.89
CA ASN A 74 -16.63 16.33 -6.76
C ASN A 74 -17.39 14.98 -6.68
N GLY A 75 -16.85 13.99 -5.96
CA GLY A 75 -17.43 12.67 -5.76
C GLY A 75 -17.02 11.59 -6.77
N SER A 76 -16.27 11.94 -7.82
CA SER A 76 -15.70 10.94 -8.73
C SER A 76 -14.60 10.13 -8.03
N ILE A 77 -14.35 8.91 -8.49
CA ILE A 77 -13.32 8.07 -7.88
C ILE A 77 -11.95 8.68 -8.17
N TYR A 78 -11.09 8.74 -7.18
CA TYR A 78 -9.71 9.20 -7.34
C TYR A 78 -8.74 8.02 -7.39
N SER A 79 -8.93 7.03 -6.51
CA SER A 79 -8.01 5.90 -6.44
C SER A 79 -8.64 4.63 -5.89
N GLU A 80 -8.08 3.51 -6.31
CA GLU A 80 -8.27 2.21 -5.69
C GLU A 80 -6.91 1.64 -5.27
N GLN A 81 -6.82 1.24 -4.01
CA GLN A 81 -5.58 0.78 -3.38
C GLN A 81 -5.86 -0.45 -2.54
N GLU A 82 -4.93 -1.39 -2.49
CA GLU A 82 -4.97 -2.56 -1.64
C GLU A 82 -4.03 -2.38 -0.46
N TRP A 83 -4.53 -2.69 0.74
CA TRP A 83 -3.80 -2.54 1.99
C TRP A 83 -3.75 -3.88 2.73
N HIS A 84 -2.59 -4.18 3.33
CA HIS A 84 -2.42 -5.33 4.21
C HIS A 84 -1.77 -4.88 5.53
N ASN A 85 -2.48 -5.10 6.64
CA ASN A 85 -1.99 -4.79 7.98
C ASN A 85 -1.48 -3.33 8.11
N GLY A 86 -2.18 -2.38 7.48
CA GLY A 86 -1.84 -0.95 7.51
C GLY A 86 -0.78 -0.51 6.51
N ASN A 87 -0.20 -1.44 5.74
CA ASN A 87 0.75 -1.12 4.67
C ASN A 87 0.05 -1.16 3.32
N LEU A 88 0.31 -0.17 2.47
CA LEU A 88 -0.12 -0.18 1.07
C LEU A 88 0.65 -1.31 0.36
N THR A 89 -0.07 -2.29 -0.17
CA THR A 89 0.52 -3.42 -0.91
C THR A 89 0.50 -3.18 -2.40
N ARG A 90 -0.62 -2.65 -2.92
CA ARG A 90 -0.80 -2.47 -4.36
C ARG A 90 -1.62 -1.24 -4.66
N ILE A 91 -1.14 -0.46 -5.62
CA ILE A 91 -1.93 0.57 -6.28
C ILE A 91 -2.65 -0.11 -7.45
N ILE A 92 -3.98 -0.05 -7.46
CA ILE A 92 -4.79 -0.71 -8.50
C ILE A 92 -5.02 0.25 -9.66
N SER A 93 -5.45 1.46 -9.35
CA SER A 93 -5.78 2.48 -10.34
C SER A 93 -5.88 3.85 -9.71
N TYR A 94 -5.60 4.87 -10.52
CA TYR A 94 -5.94 6.25 -10.23
C TYR A 94 -6.78 6.82 -11.37
N TYR A 95 -7.57 7.83 -11.06
CA TYR A 95 -8.44 8.51 -12.02
C TYR A 95 -8.42 10.02 -11.79
N ASP A 96 -8.48 10.79 -12.87
CA ASP A 96 -8.66 12.24 -12.82
C ASP A 96 -10.09 12.59 -12.37
N GLU A 97 -10.41 13.89 -12.32
CA GLU A 97 -11.72 14.35 -11.86
C GLU A 97 -12.84 13.96 -12.83
N GLU A 98 -12.52 13.83 -14.12
CA GLU A 98 -13.38 13.38 -15.21
C GLU A 98 -13.62 11.87 -15.22
N GLY A 99 -12.83 11.11 -14.45
CA GLY A 99 -12.92 9.66 -14.33
C GLY A 99 -12.08 8.88 -15.35
N ASN A 100 -11.20 9.55 -16.11
CA ASN A 100 -10.23 8.87 -16.96
C ASN A 100 -9.15 8.22 -16.09
N LYS A 101 -8.76 7.00 -16.44
CA LYS A 101 -7.63 6.34 -15.78
C LYS A 101 -6.36 7.14 -16.02
N MET A 102 -5.75 7.59 -14.95
CA MET A 102 -4.43 8.19 -15.01
C MET A 102 -3.39 7.06 -15.09
N ASP A 103 -2.49 7.16 -16.05
CA ASP A 103 -1.30 6.29 -16.12
C ASP A 103 -0.28 6.77 -15.08
N ILE A 104 -0.63 6.54 -13.81
CA ILE A 104 0.23 6.86 -12.69
C ILE A 104 1.01 5.60 -12.38
N ASP A 105 2.31 5.70 -12.62
CA ASP A 105 3.25 4.67 -12.24
C ASP A 105 3.04 4.30 -10.75
N PRO A 106 2.67 3.03 -10.44
CA PRO A 106 2.29 2.57 -9.09
C PRO A 106 3.39 2.76 -8.04
N PHE A 107 4.58 3.16 -8.44
CA PHE A 107 5.71 3.45 -7.56
C PHE A 107 5.83 4.94 -7.18
N LYS A 108 4.98 5.86 -7.66
CA LYS A 108 5.22 7.29 -7.42
C LYS A 108 4.97 7.81 -5.99
N ASN A 109 4.23 7.12 -5.12
CA ASN A 109 3.81 7.68 -3.82
C ASN A 109 3.74 6.69 -2.63
N VAL A 110 4.57 5.64 -2.60
CA VAL A 110 4.93 5.04 -1.31
C VAL A 110 6.15 5.84 -0.84
N ASN A 111 6.12 6.54 0.29
CA ASN A 111 7.19 7.44 0.76
C ASN A 111 8.60 6.80 0.93
N GLU A 112 8.82 5.59 0.42
CA GLU A 112 10.11 4.92 0.21
C GLU A 112 10.63 5.02 -1.25
N THR A 113 9.84 5.53 -2.21
CA THR A 113 10.13 5.40 -3.66
C THR A 113 10.99 6.49 -4.29
N ALA A 114 11.44 7.48 -3.50
CA ALA A 114 12.51 8.38 -3.96
C ALA A 114 13.82 7.65 -4.30
N ARG A 115 13.94 6.34 -3.99
CA ARG A 115 15.08 5.49 -4.36
C ARG A 115 14.80 4.49 -5.49
N LEU A 116 13.55 4.38 -5.97
CA LEU A 116 13.22 3.46 -7.07
C LEU A 116 13.46 4.08 -8.46
N TYR A 117 13.48 5.41 -8.49
CA TYR A 117 13.75 6.21 -9.66
C TYR A 117 15.12 6.85 -9.53
N ASP A 118 15.91 6.80 -10.60
CA ASP A 118 17.00 7.76 -10.78
C ASP A 118 16.40 9.16 -11.08
N ILE A 119 17.27 10.17 -11.16
CA ILE A 119 16.90 11.55 -11.52
C ILE A 119 16.07 11.62 -12.83
N ASP A 120 16.19 10.60 -13.67
CA ASP A 120 15.54 10.48 -14.98
C ASP A 120 14.25 9.65 -14.99
N ARG A 121 13.75 9.22 -13.81
CA ARG A 121 12.48 8.48 -13.62
C ARG A 121 12.46 7.06 -14.21
N ASN A 122 13.60 6.37 -14.26
CA ASN A 122 13.64 4.96 -14.67
C ASN A 122 13.37 4.01 -13.49
N LEU A 123 12.59 2.94 -13.71
CA LEU A 123 12.47 1.83 -12.73
C LEU A 123 13.77 1.01 -12.74
N ASN A 124 14.30 0.64 -11.57
CA ASN A 124 15.54 -0.11 -11.50
C ASN A 124 15.48 -1.28 -10.51
N PHE A 125 15.98 -2.45 -10.92
CA PHE A 125 16.36 -3.48 -9.95
C PHE A 125 17.52 -2.99 -9.08
N ILE A 126 17.53 -3.41 -7.82
CA ILE A 126 18.60 -3.11 -6.88
C ILE A 126 19.40 -4.39 -6.65
N ILE A 127 20.68 -4.35 -6.98
CA ILE A 127 21.65 -5.38 -6.62
C ILE A 127 22.74 -4.75 -5.77
N HIS A 128 23.47 -5.58 -5.01
CA HIS A 128 24.62 -5.13 -4.24
C HIS A 128 25.90 -5.70 -4.87
N GLY A 129 26.91 -4.86 -5.06
CA GLY A 129 28.12 -5.23 -5.77
C GLY A 129 29.30 -4.33 -5.43
N ILE A 130 30.51 -4.81 -5.75
CA ILE A 130 31.75 -4.05 -5.59
C ILE A 130 31.97 -3.12 -6.80
N ASP A 131 31.58 -3.57 -7.99
CA ASP A 131 31.68 -2.80 -9.23
C ASP A 131 30.36 -2.12 -9.54
N ASN A 132 30.40 -0.82 -9.81
CA ASN A 132 29.22 -0.02 -10.18
C ASN A 132 28.95 -0.04 -11.70
N LYS A 133 29.71 -0.81 -12.48
CA LYS A 133 29.47 -0.99 -13.91
C LYS A 133 28.24 -1.87 -14.13
N ILE A 134 27.27 -1.32 -14.86
CA ILE A 134 26.10 -2.05 -15.33
C ILE A 134 26.54 -2.97 -16.48
N PRO A 135 26.30 -4.29 -16.40
CA PRO A 135 26.60 -5.21 -17.50
C PRO A 135 25.86 -4.81 -18.79
N LEU A 136 26.49 -5.01 -19.95
CA LEU A 136 25.90 -4.65 -21.24
C LEU A 136 24.57 -5.36 -21.48
N GLU A 137 24.43 -6.59 -21.00
CA GLU A 137 23.20 -7.38 -21.14
C GLU A 137 22.02 -6.73 -20.39
N TYR A 138 22.29 -5.96 -19.33
CA TYR A 138 21.25 -5.18 -18.63
C TYR A 138 20.80 -3.95 -19.40
N LEU A 139 21.64 -3.42 -20.31
CA LEU A 139 21.22 -2.32 -21.18
C LEU A 139 20.16 -2.78 -22.17
N ASN A 140 20.30 -3.99 -22.73
CA ASN A 140 19.28 -4.60 -23.59
C ASN A 140 17.98 -4.86 -22.84
N PHE A 141 18.08 -5.35 -21.60
CA PHE A 141 16.91 -5.53 -20.74
C PHE A 141 16.19 -4.20 -20.45
N LYS A 142 16.95 -3.13 -20.18
CA LYS A 142 16.42 -1.78 -20.00
C LYS A 142 15.70 -1.26 -21.23
N GLU A 143 16.29 -1.42 -22.42
CA GLU A 143 15.67 -1.00 -23.68
C GLU A 143 14.33 -1.72 -23.92
N LYS A 144 14.28 -3.02 -23.66
CA LYS A 144 13.09 -3.85 -23.90
C LYS A 144 11.97 -3.62 -22.88
N TYR A 145 12.31 -3.55 -21.59
CA TYR A 145 11.31 -3.55 -20.50
C TYR A 145 11.16 -2.21 -19.79
N GLY A 146 12.04 -1.23 -20.07
CA GLY A 146 12.11 0.03 -19.34
C GLY A 146 12.62 -0.12 -17.90
N ILE A 147 13.23 -1.26 -17.57
CA ILE A 147 13.75 -1.57 -16.23
C ILE A 147 15.27 -1.60 -16.26
N GLY A 148 15.91 -0.67 -15.57
CA GLY A 148 17.35 -0.62 -15.40
C GLY A 148 17.86 -1.39 -14.18
N LEU A 149 19.11 -1.10 -13.83
CA LEU A 149 19.82 -1.73 -12.73
C LEU A 149 20.59 -0.66 -11.94
N ILE A 150 20.39 -0.64 -10.62
CA ILE A 150 21.20 0.10 -9.68
C ILE A 150 22.05 -0.91 -8.91
N ILE A 151 23.35 -0.63 -8.86
CA ILE A 151 24.30 -1.36 -8.02
C ILE A 151 24.58 -0.52 -6.79
N GLU A 152 24.16 -1.01 -5.63
CA GLU A 152 24.48 -0.43 -4.33
C GLU A 152 25.75 -1.05 -3.74
N ASN A 153 26.37 -0.33 -2.81
CA ASN A 153 27.64 -0.70 -2.18
C ASN A 153 27.59 -2.13 -1.58
N CYS A 154 28.70 -2.86 -1.64
CA CYS A 154 28.75 -4.28 -1.28
C CYS A 154 28.57 -4.58 0.22
N ALA A 155 28.54 -3.56 1.07
CA ALA A 155 28.23 -3.70 2.49
C ALA A 155 26.71 -3.89 2.68
N ILE A 156 26.27 -5.15 2.66
CA ILE A 156 24.86 -5.52 2.82
C ILE A 156 24.50 -5.56 4.31
N ASP A 157 23.61 -4.66 4.73
CA ASP A 157 22.98 -4.68 6.04
C ASP A 157 21.55 -5.24 5.95
N PRO A 158 20.94 -5.73 7.06
CA PRO A 158 19.60 -6.32 7.02
C PRO A 158 18.51 -5.38 6.45
N PHE A 159 18.65 -4.06 6.63
CA PHE A 159 17.68 -3.09 6.12
C PHE A 159 17.86 -2.86 4.62
N SER A 160 19.09 -2.70 4.12
CA SER A 160 19.35 -2.60 2.68
C SER A 160 18.94 -3.88 1.93
N PHE A 161 19.22 -5.06 2.49
CA PHE A 161 18.76 -6.34 1.94
C PHE A 161 17.24 -6.42 1.83
N LYS A 162 16.53 -6.10 2.92
CA LYS A 162 15.06 -6.13 2.95
C LYS A 162 14.45 -5.11 1.97
N ARG A 163 15.07 -3.92 1.86
CA ARG A 163 14.67 -2.89 0.89
C ARG A 163 14.82 -3.38 -0.55
N ALA A 164 16.00 -3.87 -0.91
CA ALA A 164 16.28 -4.36 -2.26
C ALA A 164 15.35 -5.51 -2.63
N THR A 165 15.16 -6.47 -1.73
CA THR A 165 14.24 -7.61 -1.92
C THR A 165 12.81 -7.13 -2.20
N LYS A 166 12.27 -6.22 -1.36
CA LYS A 166 10.92 -5.68 -1.53
C LYS A 166 10.77 -4.91 -2.85
N ASN A 167 11.76 -4.09 -3.22
CA ASN A 167 11.77 -3.40 -4.51
C ASN A 167 11.72 -4.36 -5.69
N ASN A 168 12.65 -5.32 -5.70
CA ASN A 168 12.79 -6.26 -6.80
C ASN A 168 11.55 -7.15 -6.94
N GLN A 169 10.92 -7.56 -5.84
CA GLN A 169 9.64 -8.25 -5.84
C GLN A 169 8.53 -7.42 -6.48
N MET A 170 8.42 -6.13 -6.14
CA MET A 170 7.39 -5.28 -6.75
C MET A 170 7.60 -5.09 -8.25
N ILE A 171 8.85 -4.92 -8.71
CA ILE A 171 9.17 -4.86 -10.15
C ILE A 171 8.87 -6.20 -10.82
N SER A 172 9.21 -7.32 -10.19
CA SER A 172 8.88 -8.67 -10.66
C SER A 172 7.37 -8.85 -10.83
N GLU A 173 6.57 -8.41 -9.86
CA GLU A 173 5.10 -8.43 -9.95
C GLU A 173 4.58 -7.58 -11.11
N TYR A 174 5.16 -6.38 -11.32
CA TYR A 174 4.83 -5.53 -12.46
C TYR A 174 5.14 -6.21 -13.80
N LEU A 175 6.34 -6.77 -13.95
CA LEU A 175 6.77 -7.47 -15.16
C LEU A 175 5.91 -8.71 -15.40
N ASN A 176 5.62 -9.50 -14.36
CA ASN A 176 4.73 -10.66 -14.44
C ASN A 176 3.34 -10.28 -14.94
N LYS A 177 2.79 -9.17 -14.47
CA LYS A 177 1.47 -8.69 -14.88
C LYS A 177 1.45 -8.20 -16.33
N LYS A 178 2.53 -7.57 -16.80
CA LYS A 178 2.58 -6.90 -18.11
C LYS A 178 3.11 -7.79 -19.24
N TYR A 179 4.08 -8.65 -18.94
CA TYR A 179 4.85 -9.41 -19.93
C TYR A 179 4.82 -10.92 -19.69
N GLY A 180 4.09 -11.43 -18.69
CA GLY A 180 4.18 -12.83 -18.30
C GLY A 180 5.50 -13.13 -17.61
N ARG A 181 6.00 -14.36 -17.68
CA ARG A 181 7.22 -14.79 -16.95
C ARG A 181 8.48 -14.91 -17.80
N ASP A 182 8.36 -14.73 -19.12
CA ASP A 182 9.46 -14.97 -20.06
C ASP A 182 10.66 -14.02 -19.83
N TRP A 183 10.40 -12.82 -19.28
CA TRP A 183 11.45 -11.87 -18.91
C TRP A 183 12.44 -12.41 -17.86
N LEU A 184 12.07 -13.43 -17.09
CA LEU A 184 12.96 -14.06 -16.10
C LEU A 184 14.17 -14.75 -16.76
N ASP A 185 13.99 -15.28 -17.97
CA ASP A 185 15.04 -15.95 -18.72
C ASP A 185 15.94 -14.96 -19.47
N GLU A 186 15.48 -13.71 -19.59
CA GLU A 186 16.19 -12.61 -20.23
C GLU A 186 16.97 -11.74 -19.23
N LEU A 187 16.82 -12.01 -17.92
CA LEU A 187 17.56 -11.34 -16.87
C LEU A 187 19.02 -11.83 -16.86
N PRO A 188 20.02 -10.94 -17.03
CA PRO A 188 21.42 -11.35 -17.05
C PRO A 188 21.91 -11.89 -15.70
N SER A 189 21.33 -11.39 -14.62
CA SER A 189 21.49 -11.93 -13.27
C SER A 189 20.17 -11.79 -12.53
N LYS A 190 19.91 -12.63 -11.53
CA LYS A 190 18.69 -12.54 -10.73
C LYS A 190 18.92 -11.62 -9.53
N PRO A 191 18.25 -10.45 -9.47
CA PRO A 191 18.25 -9.61 -8.28
C PRO A 191 17.62 -10.37 -7.10
N TYR A 192 18.04 -10.04 -5.87
CA TYR A 192 17.46 -10.65 -4.67
C TYR A 192 15.94 -10.51 -4.65
N GLY A 193 15.24 -11.60 -4.32
CA GLY A 193 13.78 -11.63 -4.22
C GLY A 193 13.05 -12.01 -5.52
N ILE A 194 13.78 -12.33 -6.59
CA ILE A 194 13.29 -12.81 -7.89
C ILE A 194 13.79 -14.22 -8.14
#